data_AF-A0A183LVT8-F1
#
_entry.id   AF-A0A183LVT8-F1
#
_cell.length_a   1.000
_cell.length_b   1.000
_cell.length_c   1.000
_cell.angle_alpha   90.00
_cell.angle_beta   90.00
_cell.angle_gamma   90.00
#
_symmetry.space_group_name_H-M   'P 1'
#
loop_
_entity.id
_entity.type
_entity.pdbx_description
1 polymer ?
#
loop_
_entity_poly.entity_id
_entity_poly.type
_entity_poly.pdbx_seq_one_letter_code
_entity_poly.pdbx_strand_id
1 'polypeptide(L)'
;MVDAGENYTSTLKREFSEEALNSTTASPKELEAIVKRVDDAFHHGVEIYKGYVDDPRNTDNAWMETVAVNFHDEVGNCLALFPLTAGDDADAVRWTDISSDLQLYASHRDFIKLVAELRNAQW
;
A
#
# COMPACT_ATOMS: atom_id res chain seq x y z
N MET A 1 -2.47 10.23 -0.86
CA MET A 1 -3.81 10.68 -0.38
C MET A 1 -4.87 10.35 -1.43
N VAL A 2 -6.17 10.30 -1.08
CA VAL A 2 -7.22 10.23 -2.13
C VAL A 2 -7.38 11.60 -2.76
N ASP A 3 -7.15 11.69 -4.07
CA ASP A 3 -7.27 12.96 -4.79
C ASP A 3 -8.72 13.41 -4.98
N ALA A 4 -8.93 14.70 -5.19
CA ALA A 4 -10.28 15.25 -5.38
C ALA A 4 -10.97 14.62 -6.61
N GLY A 5 -12.05 13.88 -6.38
CA GLY A 5 -12.80 13.16 -7.41
C GLY A 5 -12.23 11.77 -7.75
N GLU A 6 -11.15 11.35 -7.09
CA GLU A 6 -10.57 10.02 -7.22
C GLU A 6 -11.33 8.99 -6.35
N ASN A 7 -11.46 7.76 -6.84
CA ASN A 7 -11.91 6.64 -6.04
C ASN A 7 -10.72 6.06 -5.25
N TYR A 8 -10.92 5.69 -3.99
CA TYR A 8 -9.87 5.08 -3.17
C TYR A 8 -9.21 3.85 -3.84
N THR A 9 -9.92 3.09 -4.69
CA THR A 9 -9.32 1.97 -5.42
C THR A 9 -8.31 2.41 -6.47
N SER A 10 -8.52 3.57 -7.10
CA SER A 10 -7.54 4.21 -7.98
C SER A 10 -6.35 4.72 -7.17
N THR A 11 -6.61 5.35 -6.02
CA THR A 11 -5.57 5.81 -5.09
C THR A 11 -4.65 4.67 -4.66
N LEU A 12 -5.20 3.50 -4.30
CA LEU A 12 -4.39 2.33 -3.90
C LEU A 12 -3.37 1.93 -4.99
N LYS A 13 -3.81 1.91 -6.25
CA LYS A 13 -2.96 1.55 -7.38
C LYS A 13 -1.94 2.64 -7.69
N ARG A 14 -2.37 3.91 -7.68
CA ARG A 14 -1.53 5.07 -7.97
C ARG A 14 -0.42 5.20 -6.94
N GLU A 15 -0.76 5.30 -5.66
CA GLU A 15 0.22 5.49 -4.58
C GLU A 15 1.22 4.32 -4.53
N PHE A 16 0.77 3.08 -4.74
CA PHE A 16 1.69 1.95 -4.83
C PHE A 16 2.62 2.03 -6.06
N SER A 17 2.10 2.45 -7.21
CA SER A 17 2.90 2.59 -8.43
C SER A 17 3.93 3.71 -8.32
N GLU A 18 3.53 4.84 -7.74
CA GLU A 18 4.39 6.02 -7.58
C GLU A 18 5.46 5.75 -6.53
N GLU A 19 5.09 5.32 -5.33
CA GLU A 19 6.03 5.26 -4.20
C GLU A 19 6.84 3.96 -4.11
N ALA A 20 6.29 2.84 -4.57
CA ALA A 20 6.96 1.54 -4.48
C ALA A 20 7.56 1.06 -5.81
N LEU A 21 7.15 1.63 -6.95
CA LEU A 21 7.63 1.28 -8.29
C LEU A 21 8.20 2.46 -9.08
N ASN A 22 8.22 3.68 -8.50
CA ASN A 22 8.73 4.90 -9.11
C ASN A 22 8.13 5.17 -10.51
N SER A 23 6.82 5.01 -10.65
CA SER A 23 6.14 5.19 -11.94
C SER A 23 6.18 6.63 -12.46
N THR A 24 6.41 7.63 -11.60
CA THR A 24 6.46 9.05 -11.94
C THR A 24 7.64 9.40 -12.84
N THR A 25 8.74 8.64 -12.75
CA THR A 25 9.94 8.85 -13.57
C THR A 25 10.14 7.79 -14.65
N ALA A 26 9.22 6.82 -14.75
CA ALA A 26 9.28 5.71 -15.70
C ALA A 26 9.10 6.19 -17.16
N SER A 27 9.76 5.51 -18.11
CA SER A 27 9.48 5.73 -19.53
C SER A 27 8.04 5.29 -19.88
N PRO A 28 7.44 5.78 -20.98
CA PRO A 28 6.06 5.42 -21.34
C PRO A 28 5.81 3.90 -21.44
N LYS A 29 6.80 3.14 -21.91
CA LYS A 29 6.73 1.68 -22.02
C LYS A 29 6.79 1.00 -20.66
N GLU A 30 7.62 1.50 -19.74
CA GLU A 30 7.73 0.98 -18.38
C GLU A 30 6.46 1.31 -17.59
N LEU A 31 5.93 2.53 -17.73
CA LEU A 31 4.68 2.94 -17.12
C LEU A 31 3.51 2.05 -17.55
N GLU A 32 3.36 1.75 -18.84
CA GLU A 32 2.34 0.82 -19.34
C GLU A 32 2.48 -0.57 -18.72
N ALA A 33 3.72 -1.08 -18.59
CA ALA A 33 3.99 -2.36 -17.97
C ALA A 33 3.70 -2.38 -16.46
N ILE A 34 4.01 -1.29 -15.74
CA ILE A 34 3.71 -1.10 -14.32
C ILE A 34 2.20 -1.10 -14.11
N VAL A 35 1.48 -0.24 -14.83
CA VAL A 35 0.02 -0.10 -14.71
C VAL A 35 -0.66 -1.45 -14.94
N LYS A 36 -0.29 -2.16 -16.02
CA LYS A 36 -0.85 -3.49 -16.30
C LYS A 36 -0.59 -4.49 -15.17
N ARG A 37 0.64 -4.55 -14.67
CA ARG A 37 1.01 -5.49 -13.59
C ARG A 37 0.29 -5.16 -12.29
N VAL A 38 0.16 -3.89 -11.95
CA VAL A 38 -0.55 -3.44 -10.75
C VAL A 38 -2.04 -3.73 -10.89
N ASP A 39 -2.64 -3.46 -12.06
CA ASP A 39 -4.02 -3.84 -12.33
C ASP A 39 -4.26 -5.34 -12.14
N ASP A 40 -3.38 -6.17 -12.71
CA ASP A 40 -3.44 -7.63 -12.58
C ASP A 40 -3.33 -8.08 -11.11
N ALA A 41 -2.42 -7.48 -10.36
CA ALA A 41 -2.17 -7.81 -8.95
C ALA A 41 -3.27 -7.33 -8.00
N PHE A 42 -3.96 -6.23 -8.32
CA PHE A 42 -4.89 -5.54 -7.43
C PHE A 42 -6.36 -5.97 -7.65
N HIS A 43 -6.60 -7.13 -8.26
CA HIS A 43 -7.96 -7.63 -8.53
C HIS A 43 -8.71 -8.18 -7.30
N HIS A 44 -7.98 -8.70 -6.29
CA HIS A 44 -8.57 -9.38 -5.13
C HIS A 44 -8.08 -8.82 -3.78
N GLY A 45 -8.33 -7.53 -3.57
CA GLY A 45 -8.04 -6.87 -2.31
C GLY A 45 -9.03 -7.24 -1.19
N VAL A 46 -8.52 -7.40 0.03
CA VAL A 46 -9.33 -7.54 1.24
C VAL A 46 -9.20 -6.27 2.08
N GLU A 47 -10.31 -5.58 2.35
CA GLU A 47 -10.32 -4.42 3.26
C GLU A 47 -9.97 -4.89 4.67
N ILE A 48 -8.88 -4.38 5.22
CA ILE A 48 -8.37 -4.67 6.56
C ILE A 48 -8.92 -3.67 7.57
N TYR A 49 -9.02 -2.41 7.14
CA TYR A 49 -9.45 -1.33 7.99
C TYR A 49 -10.08 -0.22 7.14
N LYS A 50 -11.12 0.40 7.67
CA LYS A 50 -11.73 1.60 7.10
C LYS A 50 -12.26 2.51 8.19
N GLY A 51 -11.76 3.73 8.21
CA GLY A 51 -12.25 4.78 9.11
C GLY A 51 -11.14 5.65 9.69
N TYR A 52 -11.42 6.19 10.87
CA TYR A 52 -10.61 7.18 11.59
C TYR A 52 -9.21 6.69 11.99
N VAL A 53 -8.19 7.52 11.73
CA VAL A 53 -6.84 7.30 12.23
C VAL A 53 -6.50 8.36 13.27
N ASP A 54 -5.97 7.92 14.41
CA ASP A 54 -5.40 8.83 15.41
C ASP A 54 -4.08 9.41 14.86
N ASP A 55 -4.18 10.62 14.32
CA ASP A 55 -3.11 11.29 13.60
C ASP A 55 -2.87 12.67 14.23
N PRO A 56 -1.61 13.10 14.41
CA PRO A 56 -1.29 14.40 15.02
C PRO A 56 -1.84 15.61 14.26
N ARG A 57 -2.30 15.44 13.01
CA ARG A 57 -2.95 16.49 12.22
C ARG A 57 -4.43 16.67 12.56
N ASN A 58 -5.02 15.78 13.34
CA ASN A 58 -6.44 15.83 13.69
C ASN A 58 -6.76 17.08 14.54
N THR A 59 -7.96 17.61 14.34
CA THR A 59 -8.55 18.73 15.07
C THR A 59 -10.02 18.44 15.37
N ASP A 60 -10.69 19.31 16.14
CA ASP A 60 -12.12 19.20 16.43
C ASP A 60 -13.02 19.18 15.17
N ASN A 61 -12.53 19.71 14.04
CA ASN A 61 -13.33 19.92 12.82
C ASN A 61 -12.79 19.19 11.58
N ALA A 62 -11.64 18.52 11.69
CA ALA A 62 -11.02 17.81 10.57
C ALA A 62 -10.13 16.68 11.10
N TRP A 63 -10.22 15.50 10.49
CA TRP A 63 -9.45 14.32 10.89
C TRP A 63 -9.02 13.50 9.67
N MET A 64 -8.02 12.64 9.90
CA MET A 64 -7.57 11.65 8.93
C MET A 64 -8.45 10.40 8.99
N GLU A 65 -8.85 9.92 7.83
CA GLU A 65 -9.38 8.58 7.65
C GLU A 65 -8.50 7.81 6.65
N THR A 66 -8.50 6.49 6.76
CA THR A 66 -7.81 5.61 5.80
C THR A 66 -8.64 4.39 5.45
N VAL A 67 -8.38 3.85 4.26
CA VAL A 67 -8.82 2.51 3.86
C VAL A 67 -7.57 1.69 3.61
N ALA A 68 -7.29 0.75 4.51
CA ALA A 68 -6.18 -0.18 4.35
C ALA A 68 -6.70 -1.46 3.67
N VAL A 69 -6.14 -1.80 2.52
CA VAL A 69 -6.50 -2.99 1.75
C VAL A 69 -5.29 -3.89 1.57
N ASN A 70 -5.45 -5.18 1.87
CA ASN A 70 -4.42 -6.18 1.64
C ASN A 70 -4.61 -6.85 0.28
N PHE A 71 -3.64 -6.68 -0.59
CA PHE A 71 -3.47 -7.47 -1.81
C PHE A 71 -2.41 -8.53 -1.53
N HIS A 72 -2.75 -9.79 -1.76
CA HIS A 72 -1.90 -10.92 -1.36
C HIS A 72 -1.55 -11.78 -2.57
N ASP A 73 -0.26 -12.11 -2.68
CA ASP A 73 0.28 -13.04 -3.68
C ASP A 73 0.60 -14.36 -2.98
N GLU A 74 -0.37 -15.29 -3.03
CA GLU A 74 -0.29 -16.59 -2.35
C GLU A 74 0.83 -17.48 -2.91
N VAL A 75 1.12 -17.37 -4.21
CA VAL A 75 2.05 -18.26 -4.93
C VAL A 75 3.43 -17.60 -5.11
N GLY A 76 3.51 -16.27 -5.01
CA GLY A 76 4.75 -15.52 -5.21
C GLY A 76 5.09 -15.34 -6.70
N ASN A 77 4.11 -15.38 -7.60
CA ASN A 77 4.33 -15.27 -9.04
C ASN A 77 3.88 -13.91 -9.64
N CYS A 78 3.47 -12.97 -8.78
CA CYS A 78 2.95 -11.68 -9.16
C CYS A 78 3.66 -10.54 -8.40
N LEU A 79 3.13 -10.12 -7.24
CA LEU A 79 3.68 -9.03 -6.44
C LEU A 79 5.14 -9.28 -6.06
N ALA A 80 5.50 -10.53 -5.73
CA ALA A 80 6.86 -10.88 -5.34
C ALA A 80 7.92 -10.61 -6.44
N LEU A 81 7.50 -10.47 -7.70
CA LEU A 81 8.37 -10.23 -8.85
C LEU A 81 8.48 -8.74 -9.24
N PHE A 82 7.91 -7.85 -8.44
CA PHE A 82 7.95 -6.42 -8.72
C PHE A 82 9.35 -5.86 -8.46
N PRO A 83 9.93 -5.11 -9.44
CA PRO A 83 11.23 -4.47 -9.27
C PRO A 83 11.06 -3.20 -8.42
N LEU A 84 10.95 -3.36 -7.11
CA LEU A 84 10.70 -2.25 -6.18
C LEU A 84 11.76 -1.16 -6.36
N THR A 85 11.28 0.05 -6.60
CA THR A 85 12.09 1.27 -6.77
C THR A 85 11.38 2.39 -6.04
N ALA A 86 12.08 3.04 -5.11
CA ALA A 86 11.48 4.11 -4.32
C ALA A 86 11.09 5.29 -5.22
N GLY A 87 9.89 5.82 -5.00
CA GLY A 87 9.42 7.08 -5.58
C GLY A 87 10.19 8.28 -5.01
N ASP A 88 9.83 9.47 -5.46
CA ASP A 88 10.47 10.72 -5.03
C ASP A 88 10.17 11.11 -3.58
N ASP A 89 9.03 10.66 -3.03
CA ASP A 89 8.63 10.89 -1.63
C ASP A 89 9.05 9.74 -0.69
N ALA A 90 9.80 8.74 -1.19
CA ALA A 90 10.32 7.63 -0.41
C ALA A 90 11.86 7.55 -0.47
N ASP A 91 12.53 7.54 0.70
CA ASP A 91 13.99 7.37 0.75
C ASP A 91 14.44 5.97 0.30
N ALA A 92 13.66 4.94 0.64
CA ALA A 92 13.96 3.56 0.33
C ALA A 92 12.68 2.70 0.32
N VAL A 93 12.70 1.62 -0.46
CA VAL A 93 11.62 0.63 -0.51
C VAL A 93 12.20 -0.78 -0.43
N ARG A 94 11.51 -1.68 0.26
CA ARG A 94 11.87 -3.11 0.32
C ARG A 94 10.68 -3.97 0.75
N TRP A 95 10.78 -5.26 0.44
CA TRP A 95 10.06 -6.29 1.17
C TRP A 95 10.57 -6.38 2.61
N THR A 96 9.67 -6.56 3.58
CA THR A 96 9.99 -6.63 5.00
C THR A 96 9.23 -7.79 5.63
N ASP A 97 9.92 -8.63 6.40
CA ASP A 97 9.31 -9.72 7.15
C ASP A 97 8.38 -9.17 8.23
N ILE A 98 7.18 -9.74 8.35
CA ILE A 98 6.19 -9.33 9.34
C ILE A 98 6.51 -9.95 10.69
N SER A 99 6.56 -9.11 11.72
CA SER A 99 6.74 -9.52 13.12
C SER A 99 6.24 -8.47 14.09
N SER A 100 5.92 -8.89 15.32
CA SER A 100 5.35 -8.03 16.37
C SER A 100 6.29 -6.94 16.91
N ASP A 101 7.59 -7.06 16.65
CA ASP A 101 8.63 -6.08 16.99
C ASP A 101 8.82 -4.99 15.93
N LEU A 102 8.19 -5.11 14.75
CA LEU A 102 8.23 -4.08 13.71
C LEU A 102 7.77 -2.73 14.26
N GLN A 103 8.61 -1.72 14.04
CA GLN A 103 8.29 -0.32 14.33
C GLN A 103 7.90 0.35 13.02
N LEU A 104 6.62 0.71 12.89
CA LEU A 104 6.05 1.33 11.71
C LEU A 104 5.41 2.67 12.07
N TYR A 105 5.32 3.56 11.09
CA TYR A 105 4.71 4.87 11.24
C TYR A 105 3.21 4.78 11.56
N ALA A 106 2.70 5.73 12.36
CA ALA A 106 1.30 5.85 12.75
C ALA A 106 0.69 4.50 13.21
N SER A 107 -0.52 4.19 12.75
CA SER A 107 -1.22 2.93 13.07
C SER A 107 -0.88 1.77 12.12
N HIS A 108 0.18 1.87 11.29
CA HIS A 108 0.50 0.82 10.31
C HIS A 108 0.76 -0.53 10.96
N ARG A 109 1.37 -0.56 12.15
CA ARG A 109 1.60 -1.79 12.92
C ARG A 109 0.29 -2.54 13.21
N ASP A 110 -0.78 -1.82 13.53
CA ASP A 110 -2.07 -2.43 13.82
C ASP A 110 -2.70 -3.04 12.55
N PHE A 111 -2.54 -2.38 11.40
CA PHE A 111 -2.99 -2.93 10.12
C PHE A 111 -2.22 -4.19 9.73
N ILE A 112 -0.89 -4.19 9.91
CA ILE A 112 -0.06 -5.37 9.61
C ILE A 112 -0.40 -6.53 10.55
N LYS A 113 -0.70 -6.26 11.83
CA LYS A 113 -1.19 -7.29 12.76
C LYS A 113 -2.49 -7.94 12.25
N LEU A 114 -3.46 -7.14 11.81
CA LEU A 114 -4.72 -7.65 11.25
C LEU A 114 -4.49 -8.48 9.98
N VAL A 115 -3.53 -8.07 9.14
CA VAL A 115 -3.13 -8.86 7.96
C VAL A 115 -2.53 -10.20 8.39
N ALA A 116 -1.64 -10.22 9.38
CA ALA A 116 -1.03 -11.45 9.88
C ALA A 116 -2.10 -12.41 10.44
N GLU A 117 -3.06 -11.90 11.21
CA GLU A 117 -4.19 -12.68 11.74
C GLU A 117 -5.07 -13.22 10.59
N LEU A 118 -5.45 -12.37 9.62
CA LEU A 118 -6.25 -12.77 8.46
C LEU A 118 -5.58 -13.90 7.66
N ARG A 119 -4.25 -13.85 7.53
CA ARG A 119 -3.46 -14.80 6.74
C ARG A 119 -2.94 -15.98 7.57
N ASN A 120 -3.29 -16.05 8.86
CA ASN A 120 -2.75 -17.04 9.79
C ASN A 120 -1.20 -17.11 9.74
N ALA A 121 -0.58 -15.94 9.62
CA ALA A 121 0.87 -15.76 9.60
C ALA A 121 1.43 -15.54 11.02
N GLN A 122 2.76 -15.60 11.14
CA GLN A 122 3.45 -15.28 12.38
C GLN A 122 3.23 -13.80 12.78
N TRP A 123 3.13 -13.55 14.09
CA TRP A 123 3.12 -12.22 14.70
C TRP A 123 4.01 -12.20 15.94
#